data_AF-A0A5L5Z6R1-F1
#
_entry.id   AF-A0A5L5Z6R1-F1
#
_cell.length_a   1.000
_cell.length_b   1.000
_cell.length_c   1.000
_cell.angle_alpha   90.00
_cell.angle_beta   90.00
_cell.angle_gamma   90.00
#
_symmetry.space_group_name_H-M   'P 1'
#
loop_
_entity.id
_entity.type
_entity.pdbx_description
1 polymer ?
#
loop_
_entity_poly.entity_id
_entity_poly.type
_entity_poly.pdbx_seq_one_letter_code
_entity_poly.pdbx_strand_id
1 'polypeptide(L)' 'MTFNAITASELLERMKRQGIEISRSKLYSMVKRDEIPYTKIGSNLFFVEDQIEEWVRNGGTASQAVRA' A
#
# COMPACT_ATOMS: atom_id res chain seq x y z
N MET A 1 1.67 16.65 11.84
CA MET A 1 1.92 15.44 11.05
C MET A 1 1.05 15.51 9.81
N THR A 2 1.64 15.58 8.63
CA THR A 2 0.92 15.65 7.35
C THR A 2 0.56 14.22 6.96
N PHE A 3 -0.73 13.89 6.93
CA PHE A 3 -1.19 12.61 6.39
C PHE A 3 -1.13 12.69 4.87
N ASN A 4 0.01 12.33 4.29
CA ASN A 4 0.13 12.26 2.84
C ASN A 4 -0.49 10.94 2.37
N ALA A 5 -1.68 11.05 1.78
CA ALA A 5 -2.38 9.96 1.14
C ALA A 5 -2.13 10.01 -0.37
N ILE A 6 -1.66 8.91 -0.94
CA ILE A 6 -1.35 8.78 -2.37
C ILE A 6 -2.27 7.78 -3.07
N THR A 7 -2.42 7.93 -4.38
CA THR A 7 -3.24 7.02 -5.18
C THR A 7 -2.50 5.72 -5.51
N ALA A 8 -3.22 4.71 -6.00
CA ALA A 8 -2.60 3.46 -6.47
C ALA A 8 -1.51 3.69 -7.53
N SER A 9 -1.70 4.64 -8.44
CA SER A 9 -0.71 4.95 -9.49
C SER A 9 0.56 5.55 -8.90
N GLU A 10 0.40 6.54 -8.02
CA GLU A 10 1.51 7.22 -7.34
C GLU A 10 2.32 6.23 -6.47
N LEU A 11 1.62 5.34 -5.75
CA LEU A 11 2.26 4.29 -4.97
C LEU A 11 3.13 3.38 -5.86
N LEU A 12 2.61 2.93 -7.01
CA LEU A 12 3.36 2.08 -7.94
C LEU A 12 4.61 2.79 -8.49
N GLU A 13 4.50 4.06 -8.83
CA GLU A 13 5.65 4.85 -9.29
C GLU A 13 6.72 4.98 -8.21
N ARG A 14 6.31 5.19 -6.95
CA ARG A 14 7.24 5.25 -5.83
C ARG A 14 7.90 3.90 -5.53
N MET A 15 7.12 2.82 -5.47
CA MET A 15 7.65 1.48 -5.26
C MET A 15 8.66 1.12 -6.36
N LYS A 16 8.36 1.47 -7.62
CA LYS A 16 9.30 1.28 -8.74
C LYS A 16 10.60 2.05 -8.53
N ARG A 17 10.56 3.29 -8.05
CA ARG A 17 11.78 4.06 -7.71
C ARG A 17 12.61 3.43 -6.59
N GLN A 18 11.96 2.71 -5.68
CA GLN A 18 12.63 1.94 -4.61
C GLN A 18 13.12 0.56 -5.07
N GLY A 19 13.00 0.22 -6.36
CA GLY A 19 13.38 -1.08 -6.91
C GLY A 19 12.35 -2.19 -6.67
N ILE A 20 11.16 -1.85 -6.19
CA ILE A 20 10.06 -2.78 -5.96
C ILE A 20 9.10 -2.72 -7.16
N GLU A 21 9.24 -3.65 -8.09
CA GLU A 21 8.36 -3.75 -9.25
C GLU A 21 7.12 -4.58 -8.94
N ILE A 22 5.97 -3.90 -8.83
CA ILE A 22 4.66 -4.52 -8.65
C ILE A 22 3.76 -4.09 -9.81
N SER A 23 3.06 -5.04 -10.43
CA SER A 23 2.07 -4.70 -11.44
C SER A 23 0.80 -4.14 -10.79
N ARG A 24 0.10 -3.23 -11.46
CA ARG A 24 -1.18 -2.67 -10.98
C ARG A 24 -2.19 -3.77 -10.58
N SER A 25 -2.33 -4.82 -11.39
CA SER A 25 -3.23 -5.95 -11.08
C SER A 25 -2.83 -6.70 -9.80
N LYS A 26 -1.52 -6.80 -9.52
CA LYS A 26 -0.99 -7.42 -8.31
C LYS A 26 -1.29 -6.53 -7.09
N LEU A 27 -1.10 -5.22 -7.18
CA LEU A 27 -1.48 -4.27 -6.14
C LEU A 27 -2.97 -4.38 -5.79
N TYR A 28 -3.87 -4.36 -6.78
CA TYR A 28 -5.30 -4.54 -6.52
C TYR A 28 -5.63 -5.91 -5.92
N SER A 29 -4.91 -6.97 -6.31
CA SER A 29 -5.06 -8.29 -5.70
C SER A 29 -4.64 -8.29 -4.23
N MET A 30 -3.55 -7.58 -3.90
CA MET A 30 -3.08 -7.41 -2.53
C MET A 30 -4.08 -6.62 -1.69
N VAL A 31 -4.63 -5.53 -2.22
CA VAL A 31 -5.72 -4.77 -1.57
C VAL A 31 -6.92 -5.67 -1.31
N LYS A 32 -7.38 -6.45 -2.31
CA LYS A 32 -8.51 -7.37 -2.16
C LYS A 32 -8.27 -8.45 -1.10
N ARG A 33 -7.00 -8.83 -0.91
CA ARG A 33 -6.57 -9.86 0.04
C ARG A 33 -6.12 -9.28 1.39
N ASP A 34 -6.23 -7.97 1.59
CA ASP A 34 -5.78 -7.26 2.80
C ASP A 34 -4.26 -7.44 3.08
N GLU A 35 -3.47 -7.59 2.02
CA GLU A 35 -2.02 -7.86 2.10
C GLU A 35 -1.18 -6.57 2.17
N ILE A 36 -1.79 -5.42 1.94
CA ILE A 36 -1.16 -4.10 1.91
C ILE A 36 -2.10 -3.10 2.58
N PRO A 37 -1.59 -2.19 3.44
CA PRO A 37 -2.44 -1.19 4.08
C PRO A 37 -3.03 -0.25 3.04
N TYR A 38 -4.34 -0.03 3.13
CA TYR A 38 -5.07 0.90 2.28
C TYR A 38 -6.19 1.56 3.06
N THR A 39 -6.57 2.76 2.63
CA THR A 39 -7.74 3.48 3.13
C THR A 39 -8.71 3.68 1.99
N LYS A 40 -9.96 3.26 2.17
CA LYS A 40 -11.03 3.50 1.21
C LYS A 40 -11.78 4.76 1.58
N ILE A 41 -11.81 5.75 0.69
CA ILE A 41 -12.57 6.98 0.86
C ILE A 41 -13.58 7.05 -0.29
N GLY A 42 -14.85 6.76 0.03
CA GLY A 42 -15.90 6.58 -0.97
C GLY A 42 -15.59 5.41 -1.90
N SER A 43 -15.53 5.66 -3.21
CA SER A 43 -15.20 4.67 -4.23
C SER A 43 -13.71 4.56 -4.53
N ASN A 44 -12.88 5.44 -3.96
CA ASN A 44 -11.46 5.54 -4.27
C ASN A 44 -10.60 4.86 -3.20
N LEU A 45 -9.45 4.34 -3.63
CA LEU A 45 -8.42 3.73 -2.79
C LEU A 45 -7.25 4.69 -2.62
N PHE A 46 -6.89 4.93 -1.38
CA PHE A 46 -5.79 5.76 -0.97
C PHE A 46 -4.81 4.94 -0.12
N PHE A 47 -3.53 5.27 -0.23
CA PHE A 47 -2.45 4.62 0.50
C PHE A 47 -1.76 5.69 1.32
N VAL A 48 -1.75 5.53 2.64
CA VAL A 48 -1.09 6.47 3.53
C VAL A 48 0.40 6.17 3.52
N GLU A 49 1.22 7.15 3.19
CA GLU A 49 2.67 6.97 3.02
C GLU A 49 3.31 6.31 4.26
N ASP A 50 3.01 6.84 5.44
CA ASP A 50 3.58 6.35 6.71
C ASP A 50 3.27 4.86 6.96
N GLN A 51 2.03 4.43 6.67
CA GLN A 51 1.61 3.03 6.79
C GLN A 51 2.30 2.13 5.77
N ILE A 52 2.50 2.64 4.55
CA ILE A 52 3.20 1.90 3.50
C ILE A 52 4.67 1.75 3.84
N GLU A 53 5.33 2.81 4.31
CA GLU A 53 6.72 2.76 4.74
C GLU A 53 6.92 1.77 5.90
N GLU A 54 6.03 1.81 6.90
CA GLU A 54 6.05 0.84 7.99
C GLU A 54 5.83 -0.59 7.47
N TRP A 55 4.87 -0.80 6.57
CA TRP A 55 4.63 -2.10 5.96
C TRP A 55 5.83 -2.63 5.15
N VAL A 56 6.50 -1.77 4.37
CA VAL A 56 7.73 -2.14 3.65
C VAL A 56 8.85 -2.50 4.64
N ARG A 57 9.04 -1.71 5.71
CA ARG A 57 10.03 -1.99 6.76
C ARG A 57 9.78 -3.32 7.47
N ASN A 58 8.53 -3.72 7.62
CA ASN A 58 8.12 -4.99 8.23
C ASN A 58 8.18 -6.19 7.26
N GLY A 59 8.81 -6.03 6.09
CA GLY A 59 9.11 -7.12 5.16
C GLY A 59 8.14 -7.26 4.00
N GLY A 60 7.15 -6.37 3.84
CA GLY A 60 6.34 -6.27 2.63
C GLY A 60 5.60 -7.55 2.22
N THR A 61 5.41 -8.48 3.15
CA THR A 61 4.74 -9.76 2.92
C THR A 61 3.46 -9.85 3.74
N ALA A 62 2.43 -10.39 3.10
CA ALA A 62 1.14 -10.73 3.68
C ALA A 62 1.25 -11.70 4.87
N SER A 63 1.63 -11.21 6.05
CA SER A 63 1.48 -11.93 7.30
C SER A 63 1.61 -10.96 8.45
N GLN A 64 0.62 -10.07 8.58
CA GLN A 64 0.22 -9.46 9.83
C GLN A 64 -1.08 -8.70 9.60
N ALA A 65 -2.16 -9.46 9.42
CA ALA A 65 -3.45 -8.98 9.87
C ALA A 65 -3.37 -8.89 11.40
N VAL A 66 -2.86 -7.75 11.90
CA VAL A 66 -2.92 -7.44 13.33
C VAL A 66 -4.38 -7.09 13.61
N ARG A 67 -5.19 -8.11 13.87
CA ARG A 67 -6.47 -7.92 14.53
C ARG A 67 -6.17 -7.61 16.00
N ALA A 68 -6.44 -6.38 16.40
CA ALA A 68 -6.71 -6.02 17.79
C ALA A 68 -8.19 -5.68 17.91
#